data_AF-A0A1I7UEB6-F1
#
_entry.id   AF-A0A1I7UEB6-F1
#
_cell.length_a   1.000
_cell.length_b   1.000
_cell.length_c   1.000
_cell.angle_alpha   90.00
_cell.angle_beta   90.00
_cell.angle_gamma   90.00
#
_symmetry.space_group_name_H-M   'P 1'
#
loop_
_entity.id
_entity.type
_entity.pdbx_description
1 polymer ?
#
loop_
_entity_poly.entity_id
_entity_poly.type
_entity_poly.pdbx_seq_one_letter_code
_entity_poly.pdbx_strand_id
1 'polypeptide(L)'
;MKNFQKSLVARDPEMARLRYEKLVSECSRCVLFDYKPYLFNETTQTWRFYDEQQAGLTYLTDGNHLSFHGLELIRPVIRDICNSL
;
A
#
# COMPACT_ATOMS: atom_id res chain seq x y z
N MET A 1 -34.94 -12.88 -10.29
CA MET A 1 -33.78 -11.98 -10.04
C MET A 1 -33.18 -12.36 -8.70
N LYS A 2 -31.90 -12.76 -8.66
CA LYS A 2 -31.22 -13.13 -7.40
C LYS A 2 -30.80 -11.85 -6.66
N ASN A 3 -31.19 -11.73 -5.39
CA ASN A 3 -30.81 -10.63 -4.52
C ASN A 3 -29.27 -10.63 -4.36
N PHE A 4 -28.61 -9.55 -4.78
CA PHE A 4 -27.20 -9.33 -4.50
C PHE A 4 -27.03 -9.06 -2.99
N GLN A 5 -26.35 -9.96 -2.28
CA GLN A 5 -25.98 -9.74 -0.88
C GLN A 5 -25.02 -8.55 -0.78
N LYS A 6 -25.45 -7.48 -0.11
CA LYS A 6 -24.63 -6.29 0.20
C LYS A 6 -23.50 -6.55 1.23
N SER A 7 -23.32 -7.79 1.69
CA SER A 7 -22.32 -8.17 2.69
C SER A 7 -20.91 -8.40 2.11
N LEU A 8 -20.72 -8.35 0.79
CA LEU A 8 -19.43 -8.61 0.14
C LEU A 8 -18.55 -7.37 -0.01
N VAL A 9 -18.57 -6.46 0.96
CA VAL A 9 -17.58 -5.40 1.03
C VAL A 9 -16.95 -5.37 2.42
N ALA A 10 -15.94 -6.21 2.62
CA ALA A 10 -14.94 -5.91 3.64
C ALA A 10 -14.14 -4.70 3.14
N ARG A 11 -14.62 -3.49 3.46
CA ARG A 11 -13.93 -2.22 3.12
C ARG A 11 -12.67 -2.01 3.95
N ASP A 12 -12.52 -2.74 5.04
CA ASP A 12 -11.38 -2.61 5.92
C ASP A 12 -10.33 -3.68 5.57
N PRO A 13 -9.11 -3.27 5.17
CA PRO A 13 -7.98 -4.19 5.03
C PRO A 13 -7.50 -4.77 6.38
N GLU A 14 -8.23 -4.63 7.49
CA GLU A 14 -7.96 -5.21 8.81
C GLU A 14 -7.52 -6.69 8.73
N MET A 15 -8.26 -7.54 8.02
CA MET A 15 -7.86 -8.95 7.87
C MET A 15 -6.54 -9.12 7.11
N ALA A 16 -6.21 -8.22 6.19
CA ALA A 16 -4.89 -8.23 5.54
C ALA A 16 -3.80 -7.77 6.54
N ARG A 17 -4.05 -6.73 7.32
CA ARG A 17 -3.14 -6.25 8.38
C ARG A 17 -2.83 -7.35 9.40
N LEU A 18 -3.86 -8.02 9.94
CA LEU A 18 -3.69 -9.13 10.88
C LEU A 18 -2.87 -10.28 10.29
N ARG A 19 -3.07 -10.62 9.01
CA ARG A 19 -2.26 -11.64 8.33
C ARG A 19 -0.79 -11.25 8.26
N TYR A 20 -0.50 -9.99 7.92
CA TYR A 20 0.87 -9.49 7.85
C TYR A 20 1.53 -9.37 9.23
N GLU A 21 0.79 -8.94 10.25
CA GLU A 21 1.26 -8.92 11.64
C GLU A 21 1.63 -10.32 12.13
N LYS A 22 0.77 -11.32 11.89
CA LYS A 22 1.05 -12.72 12.24
C LYS A 22 2.29 -13.25 11.49
N LEU A 23 2.39 -12.99 10.19
CA LEU A 23 3.54 -13.37 9.37
C LEU A 23 4.86 -12.81 9.94
N VAL A 24 4.88 -11.53 10.31
CA VAL A 24 6.07 -10.90 10.88
C VAL A 24 6.38 -11.41 12.29
N SER A 25 5.36 -11.72 13.10
CA SER A 25 5.58 -12.30 14.43
C SER A 25 6.30 -13.66 14.41
N GLU A 26 6.23 -14.39 13.30
CA GLU A 26 6.86 -15.70 13.11
C GLU A 26 8.13 -15.64 12.25
N CYS A 27 8.50 -14.45 11.76
CA CYS A 27 9.63 -14.25 10.85
C CYS A 27 10.67 -13.29 11.44
N SER A 28 11.79 -13.84 11.93
CA SER A 28 12.88 -13.05 12.53
C SER A 28 13.63 -12.12 11.56
N ARG A 29 13.34 -12.21 10.25
CA ARG A 29 13.95 -11.39 9.19
C ARG A 29 12.96 -10.51 8.45
N CYS A 30 11.70 -10.48 8.88
CA CYS A 30 10.66 -9.72 8.21
C CYS A 30 10.43 -8.40 8.94
N VAL A 31 10.26 -7.32 8.18
CA VAL A 31 9.89 -6.01 8.69
C VAL A 31 8.68 -5.52 7.91
N LEU A 32 7.69 -5.00 8.62
CA LEU A 32 6.58 -4.28 8.00
C LEU A 32 6.99 -2.84 7.76
N PHE A 33 6.61 -2.31 6.60
CA PHE A 33 6.80 -0.90 6.30
C PHE A 33 5.52 -0.29 5.76
N ASP A 34 5.24 0.93 6.20
CA ASP A 34 4.06 1.68 5.81
C ASP A 34 4.43 2.73 4.77
N TYR A 35 3.79 2.63 3.60
CA TYR A 35 3.90 3.60 2.52
C TYR A 35 2.63 4.46 2.39
N LYS A 36 1.66 4.35 3.31
CA LYS A 36 0.49 5.25 3.40
C LYS A 36 0.89 6.73 3.34
N PRO A 37 1.93 7.22 4.07
CA PRO A 37 2.30 8.64 4.02
C PRO A 37 2.65 9.16 2.61
N TYR A 38 3.01 8.28 1.69
CA TYR A 38 3.40 8.62 0.31
C TYR A 38 2.22 8.62 -0.66
N LEU A 39 1.16 7.87 -0.37
CA LEU A 39 0.04 7.64 -1.29
C LEU A 39 -1.30 8.14 -0.74
N PHE A 40 -1.42 8.43 0.55
CA PHE A 40 -2.65 8.91 1.15
C PHE A 40 -2.59 10.42 1.39
N ASN A 41 -3.51 11.14 0.78
CA ASN A 41 -3.67 12.55 1.01
C ASN A 41 -4.58 12.77 2.24
N GLU A 42 -3.99 13.21 3.35
CA GLU A 42 -4.71 13.46 4.60
C GLU A 42 -5.69 14.65 4.51
N THR A 43 -5.44 15.63 3.62
CA THR A 43 -6.33 16.79 3.42
C THR A 43 -7.63 16.36 2.74
N THR A 44 -7.55 15.56 1.68
CA THR A 44 -8.73 15.10 0.93
C THR A 44 -9.27 13.77 1.42
N GLN A 45 -8.58 13.09 2.34
CA GLN A 45 -8.91 11.75 2.84
C GLN A 45 -9.03 10.71 1.71
N THR A 46 -8.12 10.76 0.74
CA THR A 46 -8.14 9.89 -0.45
C THR A 46 -6.76 9.34 -0.80
N TRP A 47 -6.74 8.13 -1.38
CA TRP A 47 -5.55 7.58 -2.01
C TRP A 47 -5.26 8.25 -3.36
N ARG A 48 -3.97 8.47 -3.63
CA ARG A 48 -3.40 9.04 -4.85
C ARG A 48 -2.35 8.08 -5.39
N PHE A 49 -2.76 7.29 -6.38
CA PHE A 49 -1.91 6.32 -7.05
C PHE A 49 -1.30 6.86 -8.35
N TYR A 50 -1.27 8.18 -8.51
CA TYR A 50 -0.71 8.87 -9.65
C TYR A 50 0.03 10.12 -9.20
N ASP A 51 1.03 10.50 -9.98
CA ASP A 51 1.87 11.67 -9.75
C ASP A 51 1.20 12.93 -10.31
N GLU A 52 0.65 13.75 -9.42
CA GLU A 52 0.04 15.04 -9.77
C GLU A 52 1.05 16.03 -10.37
N GLN A 53 2.34 15.90 -10.07
CA GLN A 53 3.39 16.78 -10.56
C GLN A 53 3.99 16.31 -11.90
N GLN A 54 3.94 15.01 -12.18
CA GLN A 54 4.46 14.40 -13.40
C GLN A 54 3.35 13.91 -14.33
N ALA A 55 2.50 14.84 -14.78
CA ALA A 55 1.48 14.61 -15.80
C ALA A 55 0.52 13.42 -15.55
N GLY A 56 0.32 13.02 -14.28
CA GLY A 56 -0.56 11.91 -13.92
C GLY A 56 0.03 10.53 -14.15
N LEU A 57 1.36 10.38 -14.22
CA LEU A 57 2.00 9.07 -14.29
C LEU A 57 1.56 8.19 -13.11
N THR A 58 1.14 6.96 -13.40
CA THR A 58 0.68 6.03 -12.36
C THR A 58 1.83 5.43 -11.55
N TYR A 59 1.67 5.38 -10.24
CA TYR A 59 2.54 4.66 -9.32
C TYR A 59 2.23 3.16 -9.28
N LEU A 60 1.14 2.72 -9.92
CA LEU A 60 0.72 1.33 -9.98
C LEU A 60 0.68 0.81 -11.43
N THR A 61 0.96 -0.48 -11.57
CA THR A 61 0.71 -1.26 -12.79
C THR A 61 -0.74 -1.78 -12.79
N ASP A 62 -1.19 -2.34 -13.92
CA ASP A 62 -2.54 -2.93 -14.05
C ASP A 62 -2.80 -4.07 -13.05
N GLY A 63 -1.74 -4.77 -12.61
CA GLY A 63 -1.81 -5.80 -11.58
C GLY A 63 -1.86 -5.27 -10.14
N ASN A 64 -2.01 -3.96 -9.91
CA ASN A 64 -1.89 -3.30 -8.60
C ASN A 64 -0.53 -3.46 -7.89
N HIS A 65 0.54 -3.76 -8.64
CA HIS A 65 1.91 -3.67 -8.14
C HIS A 65 2.47 -2.26 -8.35
N LEU A 66 3.49 -1.87 -7.57
CA LEU A 66 4.19 -0.61 -7.81
C LEU A 66 4.85 -0.62 -9.20
N SER A 67 4.65 0.45 -9.96
CA SER A 67 5.39 0.72 -11.18
C SER A 67 6.84 1.11 -10.83
N PHE A 68 7.72 1.22 -11.83
CA PHE A 68 9.07 1.77 -11.59
C PHE A 68 9.00 3.16 -10.94
N HIS A 69 8.04 3.99 -11.36
CA HIS A 69 7.80 5.30 -10.76
C HIS A 69 7.36 5.18 -9.29
N GLY A 70 6.47 4.23 -8.99
CA GLY A 70 6.05 3.94 -7.62
C GLY A 70 7.17 3.42 -6.72
N LEU A 71 8.08 2.61 -7.27
CA LEU A 71 9.26 2.12 -6.54
C LEU A 71 10.21 3.26 -6.17
N GLU A 72 10.42 4.24 -7.07
CA GLU A 72 11.23 5.42 -6.75
C GLU A 72 10.58 6.29 -5.67
N LEU A 73 9.25 6.43 -5.68
CA LEU A 73 8.50 7.17 -4.65
C LEU A 73 8.77 6.60 -3.24
N ILE A 74 8.71 5.27 -3.10
CA ILE A 74 8.89 4.60 -1.80
C ILE A 74 10.35 4.24 -1.49
N ARG A 75 11.29 4.52 -2.39
CA ARG A 75 12.71 4.19 -2.22
C ARG A 75 13.31 4.68 -0.90
N PRO A 76 12.99 5.89 -0.38
CA PRO A 76 13.45 6.32 0.93
C PRO A 76 13.05 5.36 2.05
N VAL A 77 11.82 4.84 2.03
CA VAL A 77 11.32 3.88 3.03
C VAL A 77 12.16 2.61 3.03
N ILE A 78 12.38 2.03 1.84
CA ILE A 78 13.18 0.80 1.70
C ILE A 78 14.62 1.03 2.20
N ARG A 79 15.22 2.17 1.82
CA ARG A 79 16.58 2.53 2.25
C ARG A 79 16.68 2.62 3.78
N ASP A 80 15.70 3.24 4.42
CA ASP A 80 15.72 3.42 5.87
C ASP A 80 15.56 2.08 6.61
N ILE A 81 14.74 1.15 6.08
CA ILE A 81 14.68 -0.23 6.59
C ILE A 81 16.04 -0.92 6.46
N CYS A 82 16.67 -0.84 5.28
CA CYS A 82 17.97 -1.47 5.04
C CYS A 82 19.07 -0.92 5.97
N ASN A 83 19.00 0.35 6.36
CA ASN A 83 19.94 0.94 7.32
C ASN A 83 19.66 0.54 8.78
N SER A 84 18.46 0.04 9.07
CA SER A 84 18.03 -0.35 10.42
C SER A 84 18.28 -1.84 10.75
N LEU A 85 18.64 -2.63 9.73
CA LEU A 85 18.92 -4.08 9.82
C LEU A 85 20.43 -4.33 9.89
#